data_AF-B8KWD5-F1
#
_entry.id   AF-B8KWD5-F1
#
_cell.length_a   1.000
_cell.length_b   1.000
_cell.length_c   1.000
_cell.angle_alpha   90.00
_cell.angle_beta   90.00
_cell.angle_gamma   90.00
#
_symmetry.space_group_name_H-M   'P 1'
#
loop_
_entity.id
_entity.type
_entity.pdbx_description
1 polymer ?
#
loop_
_entity_poly.entity_id
_entity_poly.type
_entity_poly.pdbx_seq_one_letter_code
_entity_poly.pdbx_strand_id
1 'polypeptide(L)' 'MSIQDGESTVVSTEDLWEALEALDAVPSAQDEGWYKRLEEAADAATQVVAMRKGWITRQ' A
#
# COMPACT_ATOMS: atom_id res chain seq x y z
N MET A 1 -12.80 -25.73 -18.21
CA MET A 1 -11.57 -24.95 -17.90
C MET A 1 -12.06 -23.63 -17.34
N SER A 2 -12.29 -23.59 -16.03
CA SER A 2 -12.81 -22.40 -15.35
C SER A 2 -11.63 -21.48 -15.07
N ILE A 3 -11.69 -20.25 -15.56
CA ILE A 3 -10.78 -19.19 -15.15
C ILE A 3 -11.00 -19.04 -13.65
N GLN A 4 -9.97 -19.35 -12.86
CA GLN A 4 -9.98 -19.14 -11.43
C GLN A 4 -10.17 -17.65 -11.19
N ASP A 5 -11.25 -17.31 -10.50
CA ASP A 5 -11.50 -15.98 -9.95
C ASP A 5 -10.19 -15.52 -9.28
N GLY A 6 -9.62 -14.42 -9.77
CA GLY A 6 -8.30 -13.96 -9.32
C GLY A 6 -8.33 -13.82 -7.80
N GLU A 7 -7.47 -14.58 -7.12
CA GLU A 7 -7.38 -14.57 -5.67
C GLU A 7 -7.01 -13.16 -5.22
N SER A 8 -8.01 -12.39 -4.79
CA SER A 8 -7.82 -11.07 -4.23
C SER A 8 -7.29 -11.27 -2.82
N THR A 9 -5.96 -11.29 -2.67
CA THR A 9 -5.32 -11.31 -1.37
C THR A 9 -5.62 -10.00 -0.66
N VAL A 10 -6.20 -10.09 0.54
CA VAL A 10 -6.41 -8.92 1.40
C VAL A 10 -5.06 -8.53 1.96
N VAL A 11 -4.47 -7.47 1.40
CA VAL A 11 -3.20 -6.89 1.86
C VAL A 11 -3.48 -5.93 3.02
N SER A 12 -2.77 -6.09 4.13
CA SER A 12 -2.85 -5.13 5.24
C SER A 12 -2.03 -3.88 4.95
N THR A 13 -2.26 -2.82 5.72
CA THR A 13 -1.45 -1.60 5.61
C THR A 13 0.02 -1.86 5.99
N GLU A 14 0.28 -2.80 6.90
CA GLU A 14 1.63 -3.20 7.31
C GLU A 14 2.36 -3.91 6.16
N ASP A 15 1.71 -4.88 5.51
CA ASP A 15 2.27 -5.59 4.36
C ASP A 15 2.67 -4.62 3.21
N LEU A 16 1.88 -3.56 3.02
CA LEU A 16 2.13 -2.56 1.98
C LEU A 16 3.36 -1.70 2.29
N TRP A 17 3.57 -1.35 3.56
CA TRP A 17 4.78 -0.61 3.98
C TRP A 17 6.02 -1.48 3.95
N GLU A 18 5.94 -2.76 4.34
CA GLU A 18 7.06 -3.71 4.21
C GLU A 18 7.45 -3.90 2.74
N ALA A 19 6.48 -3.96 1.83
CA ALA A 19 6.76 -4.04 0.39
C ALA A 19 7.45 -2.77 -0.13
N LEU A 20 7.04 -1.58 0.32
CA LEU A 20 7.70 -0.32 -0.03
C LEU A 20 9.14 -0.27 0.51
N GLU A 21 9.37 -0.68 1.76
CA GLU A 21 10.72 -0.75 2.35
C GLU A 21 11.64 -1.69 1.54
N ALA A 22 11.12 -2.85 1.14
CA ALA A 22 11.88 -3.78 0.29
C ALA A 22 12.18 -3.20 -1.10
N LEU A 23 11.26 -2.42 -1.67
CA LEU A 23 11.45 -1.74 -2.95
C LEU A 23 12.41 -0.54 -2.85
N ASP A 24 12.50 0.10 -1.69
CA ASP A 24 13.43 1.21 -1.45
C ASP A 24 14.89 0.74 -1.57
N ALA A 25 15.17 -0.53 -1.26
CA ALA A 25 16.48 -1.15 -1.50
C ALA A 25 16.80 -1.38 -3.00
N VAL A 26 15.86 -1.10 -3.92
CA VAL A 26 16.01 -1.25 -5.37
C VAL A 26 16.00 0.15 -6.03
N PRO A 27 17.17 0.74 -6.31
CA PRO A 27 17.25 2.12 -6.81
C PRO A 27 16.47 2.36 -8.11
N SER A 28 16.40 1.35 -8.99
CA SER A 28 15.65 1.44 -10.25
C SER A 28 14.13 1.48 -10.06
N ALA A 29 13.61 0.97 -8.94
CA ALA A 29 12.17 0.99 -8.66
C ALA A 29 11.72 2.38 -8.20
N GLN A 30 12.56 3.11 -7.46
CA GLN A 30 12.24 4.45 -6.96
C GLN A 30 12.04 5.49 -8.09
N ASP A 31 12.76 5.33 -9.20
CA ASP A 31 12.65 6.22 -10.36
C ASP A 31 11.39 5.95 -11.21
N GLU A 32 10.67 4.86 -10.96
CA GLU A 32 9.47 4.52 -11.71
C GLU A 32 8.25 5.27 -11.18
N GLY A 33 7.48 5.85 -12.10
CA GLY A 33 6.30 6.65 -11.74
C GLY A 33 5.18 5.90 -11.01
N TRP A 34 5.25 4.57 -10.89
CA TRP A 34 4.33 3.79 -10.07
C TRP A 34 4.74 3.76 -8.59
N TYR A 35 6.03 3.95 -8.26
CA TYR A 35 6.54 3.89 -6.89
C TYR A 35 5.89 4.96 -6.01
N LYS A 36 5.90 6.20 -6.49
CA LYS A 36 5.24 7.31 -5.80
C LYS A 36 3.73 7.08 -5.61
N ARG A 37 3.05 6.48 -6.60
CA ARG A 37 1.62 6.17 -6.48
C ARG A 37 1.35 5.08 -5.44
N LEU A 38 2.27 4.13 -5.31
CA LEU A 38 2.21 3.07 -4.30
C LEU A 38 2.39 3.65 -2.89
N GLU A 39 3.36 4.56 -2.73
CA GLU A 39 3.58 5.31 -1.49
C GLU A 39 2.35 6.14 -1.10
N GLU A 40 1.78 6.91 -2.03
CA GLU A 40 0.55 7.68 -1.81
C GLU A 40 -0.65 6.78 -1.42
N ALA A 41 -0.75 5.59 -2.00
CA ALA A 41 -1.79 4.62 -1.64
C ALA A 41 -1.59 4.05 -0.23
N ALA A 42 -0.34 3.78 0.17
CA ALA A 42 0.01 3.30 1.51
C ALA A 42 -0.29 4.36 2.59
N ASP A 43 0.03 5.62 2.31
CA ASP A 43 -0.29 6.73 3.19
C ASP A 43 -1.82 6.90 3.33
N ALA A 44 -2.56 6.91 2.22
CA ALA A 44 -4.02 7.00 2.25
C ALA A 44 -4.67 5.84 3.03
N ALA A 45 -4.18 4.61 2.85
CA ALA A 45 -4.64 3.45 3.62
C ALA A 45 -4.36 3.63 5.12
N THR A 46 -3.18 4.14 5.48
CA THR A 46 -2.79 4.45 6.86
C THR A 46 -3.71 5.49 7.48
N GLN A 47 -4.03 6.55 6.75
CA GLN A 47 -4.98 7.58 7.21
C GLN A 47 -6.36 6.99 7.48
N VAL A 48 -6.87 6.13 6.60
CA VAL A 48 -8.16 5.44 6.81
C VAL A 48 -8.13 4.56 8.06
N VAL A 49 -7.04 3.82 8.29
CA VAL A 49 -6.88 3.00 9.50
C VAL A 49 -6.80 3.87 10.75
N ALA A 50 -6.05 4.97 10.72
CA ALA A 50 -5.92 5.91 11.83
C ALA A 50 -7.26 6.59 12.17
N MET A 51 -8.05 6.97 11.16
CA MET A 51 -9.41 7.49 11.34
C MET A 51 -10.33 6.43 11.96
N ARG A 52 -10.28 5.18 11.49
CA ARG A 52 -11.07 4.07 12.06
C ARG A 52 -10.72 3.78 13.52
N LYS A 53 -9.45 3.96 13.90
CA LYS A 53 -8.97 3.82 15.28
C LYS A 53 -9.23 5.07 16.14
N GLY A 54 -9.75 6.15 15.56
CA GLY A 54 -10.02 7.41 16.26
C GLY A 54 -8.76 8.19 16.63
N TRP A 55 -7.61 7.87 16.03
CA TRP A 55 -6.34 8.55 16.29
C TRP A 55 -6.26 9.92 15.62
N ILE A 56 -6.93 10.06 14.47
CA ILE A 56 -7.00 11.31 13.72
C ILE A 56 -8.45 11.57 13.29
N THR A 57 -8.82 12.84 13.17
CA THR A 57 -10.09 13.27 12.60
C THR A 57 -9.89 13.73 11.16
N ARG A 58 -10.85 13.47 10.27
CA ARG A 58 -10.85 14.02 8.91
C ARG A 58 -10.79 15.55 8.99
N GLN A 59 -9.67 16.14 8.56
CA GLN A 59 -9.52 17.59 8.43
C GLN A 59 -10.09 18.07 7.11
#